data_AF-F1A374-F1
#
_entry.id   AF-F1A374-F1
#
_cell.length_a   1.000
_cell.length_b   1.000
_cell.length_c   1.000
_cell.angle_alpha   90.00
_cell.angle_beta   90.00
_cell.angle_gamma   90.00
#
_symmetry.space_group_name_H-M   'P 1'
#
loop_
_entity.id
_entity.type
_entity.pdbx_description
1 polymer ?
#
loop_
_entity_poly.entity_id
_entity_poly.type
_entity_poly.pdbx_seq_one_letter_code
_entity_poly.pdbx_strand_id
1 'polypeptide(L)'
;MVSDNPLQQVRESAKWVSEHADNVKIDPIAINEFLTNLKKDEYDSKSSTVIFPLNFSTPKHEVNFWFILDLINFGSGFRKELHEASKRGAYETICYGLFGMYLSQSGNLSANFLNKLSLNEISSFFSIPIIEEYEMQPGIYTCRDTPLKPLALKIQQVLKESSEVMLELGFDSFADFVWKITDPVKTAQKGGCLASNFVKELVTKIPAFNDQVKYKDHNVFIFKKAQLLAADLNRRFKDSESARFNFTDIDQITVFTDNVLPAVLRKFGILKLSKELEEKLDNGGELLPGNDEVELRVQAIQASIEIVEMSKTRPDNFIKNSLELDYYLWTKGKDESFRNEFRDENNFVQDDLFKENELLPIFDNNDYQVLLNSFNISLDRDRQIIYNITKGKHYTQLQLLENDRVLGFFLDKVRDYLSENGFDVIKFEQLVKLLCNSLFVCKIPFIGSAISFIIDSAGILLEAQCYRDIAENLPAPKGGIQLTGISLPKLL
;
A
#
# COMPACT_ATOMS: atom_id res chain seq x y z
N MET A 1 -13.36 -33.01 17.22
CA MET A 1 -13.01 -31.84 18.07
C MET A 1 -12.48 -30.79 17.13
N VAL A 2 -13.01 -29.56 17.17
CA VAL A 2 -12.49 -28.44 16.37
C VAL A 2 -11.07 -28.14 16.87
N SER A 3 -10.11 -27.98 15.95
CA SER A 3 -8.74 -27.62 16.31
C SER A 3 -8.70 -26.35 17.16
N ASP A 4 -7.83 -26.28 18.16
CA ASP A 4 -7.60 -25.08 18.98
C ASP A 4 -6.62 -24.08 18.32
N ASN A 5 -6.05 -24.47 17.16
CA ASN A 5 -5.20 -23.62 16.34
C ASN A 5 -6.04 -22.90 15.26
N PRO A 6 -6.14 -21.56 15.27
CA PRO A 6 -6.98 -20.82 14.33
C PRO A 6 -6.52 -20.93 12.88
N LEU A 7 -5.23 -21.10 12.59
CA LEU A 7 -4.75 -21.31 11.21
C LEU A 7 -5.24 -22.66 10.67
N GLN A 8 -5.24 -23.68 11.53
CA GLN A 8 -5.78 -24.99 11.18
C GLN A 8 -7.31 -24.94 11.04
N GLN A 9 -8.02 -24.19 11.87
CA GLN A 9 -9.47 -23.98 11.73
C GLN A 9 -9.85 -23.38 10.37
N VAL A 10 -9.06 -22.42 9.87
CA VAL A 10 -9.27 -21.84 8.53
C VAL A 10 -9.09 -22.89 7.43
N ARG A 11 -8.02 -23.70 7.51
CA ARG A 11 -7.76 -24.78 6.54
C ARG A 11 -8.83 -25.88 6.56
N GLU A 12 -9.27 -26.27 7.75
CA GLU A 12 -10.36 -27.23 7.95
C GLU A 12 -11.68 -26.69 7.39
N SER A 13 -11.96 -25.41 7.63
CA SER A 13 -13.14 -24.73 7.06
C SER A 13 -13.07 -24.67 5.55
N ALA A 14 -11.91 -24.33 4.99
CA ALA A 14 -11.70 -24.26 3.54
C ALA A 14 -11.92 -25.59 2.84
N LYS A 15 -11.33 -26.65 3.40
CA LYS A 15 -11.54 -28.01 2.91
C LYS A 15 -13.02 -28.42 3.00
N TRP A 16 -13.64 -28.19 4.15
CA TRP A 16 -15.03 -28.58 4.37
C TRP A 16 -15.98 -27.85 3.42
N VAL A 17 -15.82 -26.53 3.24
CA VAL A 17 -16.62 -25.77 2.27
C VAL A 17 -16.40 -26.28 0.85
N SER A 18 -15.17 -26.61 0.45
CA SER A 18 -14.91 -27.14 -0.89
C SER A 18 -15.67 -28.43 -1.20
N GLU A 19 -15.75 -29.33 -0.21
CA GLU A 19 -16.51 -30.59 -0.30
C GLU A 19 -18.04 -30.36 -0.37
N HIS A 20 -18.54 -29.21 0.12
CA HIS A 20 -19.97 -28.93 0.26
C HIS A 20 -20.47 -27.72 -0.55
N ALA A 21 -19.61 -27.02 -1.30
CA ALA A 21 -19.97 -25.84 -2.09
C ALA A 21 -21.00 -26.20 -3.17
N ASP A 22 -21.96 -25.32 -3.44
CA ASP A 22 -22.97 -25.53 -4.48
C ASP A 22 -22.63 -24.73 -5.75
N ASN A 23 -22.17 -23.48 -5.57
CA ASN A 23 -22.05 -22.48 -6.62
C ASN A 23 -20.61 -22.17 -7.02
N VAL A 24 -19.61 -22.51 -6.21
CA VAL A 24 -18.20 -22.26 -6.55
C VAL A 24 -17.39 -23.55 -6.44
N LYS A 25 -16.77 -23.96 -7.55
CA LYS A 25 -15.95 -25.18 -7.65
C LYS A 25 -14.54 -24.85 -8.08
N ILE A 26 -13.59 -25.67 -7.65
CA ILE A 26 -12.18 -25.56 -8.02
C ILE A 26 -11.92 -26.50 -9.20
N ASP A 27 -11.22 -26.01 -10.22
CA ASP A 27 -10.81 -26.78 -11.40
C ASP A 27 -9.32 -27.15 -11.30
N PRO A 28 -8.98 -28.42 -10.98
CA PRO A 28 -7.59 -28.87 -10.88
C PRO A 28 -6.83 -28.85 -12.22
N ILE A 29 -7.52 -28.90 -13.35
CA ILE A 29 -6.88 -28.81 -14.67
C ILE A 29 -6.39 -27.38 -14.87
N ALA A 30 -7.24 -26.38 -14.57
CA ALA A 30 -6.86 -24.97 -14.62
C ALA A 30 -5.70 -24.64 -13.65
N ILE A 31 -5.64 -25.29 -12.47
CA ILE A 31 -4.48 -25.14 -11.58
C ILE A 31 -3.20 -25.66 -12.25
N ASN A 32 -3.23 -26.82 -12.91
CA ASN A 32 -2.07 -27.34 -13.63
C ASN A 32 -1.65 -26.44 -14.79
N GLU A 33 -2.60 -25.88 -15.53
CA GLU A 33 -2.34 -24.90 -16.60
C GLU A 33 -1.71 -23.63 -16.04
N PHE A 34 -2.26 -23.09 -14.95
CA PHE A 34 -1.71 -21.93 -14.24
C PHE A 34 -0.26 -22.18 -13.82
N LEU A 35 0.02 -23.29 -13.14
CA LEU A 35 1.36 -23.65 -12.69
C LEU A 35 2.34 -23.87 -13.85
N THR A 36 1.86 -24.32 -15.00
CA THR A 36 2.70 -24.53 -16.21
C THR A 36 3.05 -23.22 -16.89
N ASN A 37 2.15 -22.23 -16.84
CA ASN A 37 2.35 -20.93 -17.48
C ASN A 37 2.98 -19.88 -16.56
N LEU A 38 3.01 -20.11 -15.26
CA LEU A 38 3.59 -19.19 -14.28
C LEU A 38 5.12 -19.13 -14.45
N LYS A 39 5.63 -17.91 -14.68
CA LYS A 39 7.07 -17.66 -14.82
C LYS A 39 7.66 -17.18 -13.50
N LYS A 40 8.81 -17.74 -13.12
CA LYS A 40 9.53 -17.37 -11.89
C LYS A 40 9.83 -15.87 -11.80
N ASP A 41 10.36 -15.27 -12.86
CA ASP A 41 10.73 -13.84 -12.86
C ASP A 41 9.49 -12.95 -12.64
N GLU A 42 8.34 -13.32 -13.23
CA GLU A 42 7.09 -12.62 -13.00
C GLU A 42 6.64 -12.77 -11.55
N TYR A 43 6.72 -13.99 -11.01
CA TYR A 43 6.35 -14.29 -9.63
C TYR A 43 7.19 -13.49 -8.62
N ASP A 44 8.51 -13.53 -8.78
CA ASP A 44 9.46 -12.86 -7.89
C ASP A 44 9.28 -11.33 -7.95
N SER A 45 9.08 -10.75 -9.14
CA SER A 45 8.90 -9.29 -9.29
C SER A 45 7.65 -8.74 -8.60
N LYS A 46 6.62 -9.57 -8.41
CA LYS A 46 5.32 -9.21 -7.80
C LYS A 46 5.23 -9.56 -6.31
N SER A 47 6.31 -10.09 -5.72
CA SER A 47 6.38 -10.50 -4.32
C SER A 47 7.02 -9.46 -3.40
N SER A 48 7.24 -8.23 -3.89
CA SER A 48 7.99 -7.20 -3.18
C SER A 48 7.32 -6.71 -1.90
N THR A 49 8.13 -6.19 -0.98
CA THR A 49 7.68 -5.71 0.33
C THR A 49 7.20 -4.27 0.23
N VAL A 50 6.03 -3.99 0.83
CA VAL A 50 5.53 -2.62 0.98
C VAL A 50 6.36 -1.90 2.03
N ILE A 51 6.96 -0.78 1.64
CA ILE A 51 7.67 0.14 2.55
C ILE A 51 6.90 1.45 2.56
N PHE A 52 6.52 1.93 3.75
CA PHE A 52 5.83 3.21 3.89
C PHE A 52 6.81 4.38 3.92
N PRO A 53 6.46 5.54 3.32
CA PRO A 53 7.29 6.74 3.34
C PRO A 53 7.17 7.50 4.67
N LEU A 54 7.21 6.79 5.80
CA LEU A 54 7.08 7.34 7.15
C LEU A 54 8.35 7.09 7.96
N ASN A 55 8.76 8.09 8.74
CA ASN A 55 9.81 7.93 9.74
C ASN A 55 9.19 7.51 11.08
N PHE A 56 9.29 6.21 11.40
CA PHE A 56 8.81 5.69 12.67
C PHE A 56 9.84 5.90 13.77
N SER A 57 9.47 6.66 14.81
CA SER A 57 10.39 7.00 15.91
C SER A 57 10.83 5.79 16.72
N THR A 58 9.98 4.75 16.81
CA THR A 58 10.26 3.49 17.51
C THR A 58 9.60 2.32 16.77
N PRO A 59 10.10 1.07 16.94
CA PRO A 59 9.42 -0.12 16.42
C PRO A 59 7.97 -0.24 16.93
N LYS A 60 7.68 0.19 18.16
CA LYS A 60 6.32 0.21 18.71
C LYS A 60 5.38 1.11 17.91
N HIS A 61 5.82 2.30 17.51
CA HIS A 61 4.98 3.19 16.68
C HIS A 61 4.65 2.55 15.33
N GLU A 62 5.62 1.90 14.71
CA GLU A 62 5.41 1.22 13.44
C GLU A 62 4.50 -0.01 13.58
N VAL A 63 4.67 -0.82 14.61
CA VAL A 63 3.76 -1.94 14.90
C VAL A 63 2.34 -1.44 15.16
N ASN A 64 2.18 -0.33 15.89
CA ASN A 64 0.86 0.27 16.12
C ASN A 64 0.23 0.73 14.80
N PHE A 65 1.04 1.30 13.90
CA PHE A 65 0.61 1.70 12.57
C PHE A 65 0.12 0.51 11.74
N TRP A 66 0.92 -0.56 11.63
CA TRP A 66 0.52 -1.79 10.93
C TRP A 66 -0.75 -2.40 11.52
N PHE A 67 -0.84 -2.45 12.84
CA PHE A 67 -2.04 -2.95 13.53
C PHE A 67 -3.30 -2.19 13.12
N ILE A 68 -3.25 -0.87 13.15
CA ILE A 68 -4.40 -0.04 12.79
C ILE A 68 -4.71 -0.19 11.30
N LEU A 69 -3.69 -0.17 10.44
CA LEU A 69 -3.85 -0.37 8.99
C LEU A 69 -4.66 -1.64 8.71
N ASP A 70 -4.21 -2.78 9.25
CA ASP A 70 -4.86 -4.07 8.99
C ASP A 70 -6.20 -4.22 9.69
N LEU A 71 -6.38 -3.57 10.83
CA LEU A 71 -7.66 -3.53 11.55
C LEU A 71 -8.76 -2.90 10.68
N ILE A 72 -8.46 -1.79 10.00
CA ILE A 72 -9.41 -1.06 9.15
C ILE A 72 -9.22 -1.28 7.65
N ASN A 73 -8.47 -2.31 7.25
CA ASN A 73 -8.26 -2.68 5.84
C ASN A 73 -9.49 -3.36 5.23
N PHE A 74 -10.54 -2.56 4.99
CA PHE A 74 -11.80 -2.91 4.34
C PHE A 74 -12.36 -1.73 3.55
N GLY A 75 -13.52 -1.93 2.92
CA GLY A 75 -14.22 -0.87 2.17
C GLY A 75 -14.10 -1.00 0.66
N SER A 76 -13.59 -2.12 0.14
CA SER A 76 -13.52 -2.37 -1.32
C SER A 76 -14.88 -2.38 -2.01
N GLY A 77 -15.98 -2.63 -1.28
CA GLY A 77 -17.34 -2.47 -1.79
C GLY A 77 -17.72 -1.03 -2.14
N PHE A 78 -17.04 -0.03 -1.55
CA PHE A 78 -17.25 1.40 -1.84
C PHE A 78 -16.29 1.93 -2.91
N ARG A 79 -15.65 1.04 -3.68
CA ARG A 79 -14.56 1.42 -4.58
C ARG A 79 -15.02 2.43 -5.65
N LYS A 80 -16.21 2.25 -6.21
CA LYS A 80 -16.73 3.12 -7.27
C LYS A 80 -16.91 4.54 -6.72
N GLU A 81 -17.61 4.65 -5.61
CA GLU A 81 -17.92 5.89 -4.92
C GLU A 81 -16.63 6.59 -4.44
N LEU A 82 -15.64 5.84 -3.95
CA LEU A 82 -14.34 6.38 -3.53
C LEU A 82 -13.53 6.94 -4.71
N HIS A 83 -13.57 6.28 -5.86
CA HIS A 83 -12.92 6.78 -7.08
C HIS A 83 -13.63 8.03 -7.61
N GLU A 84 -14.96 8.06 -7.60
CA GLU A 84 -15.74 9.23 -8.00
C GLU A 84 -15.46 10.42 -7.08
N ALA A 85 -15.47 10.22 -5.77
CA ALA A 85 -15.30 11.28 -4.78
C ALA A 85 -13.84 11.76 -4.61
N SER A 86 -12.85 10.87 -4.75
CA SER A 86 -11.47 11.18 -4.35
C SER A 86 -10.37 10.56 -5.21
N LYS A 87 -10.73 9.93 -6.33
CA LYS A 87 -9.81 9.27 -7.28
C LYS A 87 -8.90 8.23 -6.63
N ARG A 88 -9.31 7.65 -5.50
CA ARG A 88 -8.59 6.62 -4.74
C ARG A 88 -9.43 5.34 -4.63
N GLY A 89 -8.75 4.20 -4.55
CA GLY A 89 -9.39 2.96 -4.10
C GLY A 89 -9.51 2.92 -2.58
N ALA A 90 -10.06 1.82 -2.07
CA ALA A 90 -10.27 1.61 -0.64
C ALA A 90 -8.96 1.59 0.15
N TYR A 91 -7.98 0.78 -0.28
CA TYR A 91 -6.69 0.68 0.39
C TYR A 91 -5.94 2.01 0.43
N GLU A 92 -5.89 2.74 -0.69
CA GLU A 92 -5.26 4.05 -0.76
C GLU A 92 -5.98 5.08 0.13
N THR A 93 -7.30 4.96 0.28
CA THR A 93 -8.08 5.81 1.19
C THR A 93 -7.73 5.54 2.65
N ILE A 94 -7.61 4.28 3.04
CA ILE A 94 -7.19 3.88 4.39
C ILE A 94 -5.78 4.37 4.70
N CYS A 95 -4.82 4.13 3.80
CA CYS A 95 -3.44 4.62 3.95
C CYS A 95 -3.39 6.14 4.09
N TYR A 96 -4.13 6.87 3.25
CA TYR A 96 -4.18 8.33 3.32
C TYR A 96 -4.66 8.84 4.68
N GLY A 97 -5.78 8.28 5.18
CA GLY A 97 -6.31 8.66 6.49
C GLY A 97 -5.37 8.32 7.63
N LEU A 98 -4.78 7.14 7.60
CA LEU A 98 -3.86 6.69 8.63
C LEU A 98 -2.54 7.48 8.63
N PHE A 99 -2.01 7.86 7.46
CA PHE A 99 -0.87 8.77 7.36
C PHE A 99 -1.21 10.15 7.95
N GLY A 100 -2.37 10.71 7.59
CA GLY A 100 -2.84 11.98 8.15
C GLY A 100 -2.94 11.95 9.67
N MET A 101 -3.56 10.89 10.22
CA MET A 101 -3.63 10.67 11.66
C MET A 101 -2.23 10.56 12.28
N TYR A 102 -1.36 9.70 11.75
CA TYR A 102 -0.02 9.46 12.28
C TYR A 102 0.80 10.76 12.33
N LEU A 103 0.79 11.54 11.24
CA LEU A 103 1.50 12.82 11.16
C LEU A 103 0.91 13.85 12.13
N SER A 104 -0.42 13.95 12.23
CA SER A 104 -1.08 14.90 13.14
C SER A 104 -0.80 14.61 14.61
N GLN A 105 -0.61 13.34 14.97
CA GLN A 105 -0.36 12.90 16.34
C GLN A 105 1.12 12.69 16.64
N SER A 106 2.03 13.11 15.76
CA SER A 106 3.49 12.88 15.90
C SER A 106 3.84 11.41 16.18
N GLY A 107 3.09 10.50 15.56
CA GLY A 107 3.21 9.05 15.69
C GLY A 107 2.47 8.41 16.86
N ASN A 108 1.88 9.19 17.77
CA ASN A 108 1.20 8.67 18.96
C ASN A 108 -0.29 8.36 18.71
N LEU A 109 -0.57 7.26 18.02
CA LEU A 109 -1.93 6.76 17.80
C LEU A 109 -2.44 5.94 18.99
N SER A 110 -2.65 6.59 20.14
CA SER A 110 -3.12 5.93 21.37
C SER A 110 -4.56 5.41 21.27
N ALA A 111 -4.89 4.40 22.08
CA ALA A 111 -6.26 3.88 22.20
C ALA A 111 -7.25 4.98 22.64
N ASN A 112 -6.86 5.87 23.55
CA ASN A 112 -7.70 7.00 23.97
C ASN A 112 -7.95 8.00 22.83
N PHE A 113 -6.97 8.26 21.96
CA PHE A 113 -7.17 9.10 20.78
C PHE A 113 -8.16 8.46 19.81
N LEU A 114 -7.90 7.20 19.43
CA LEU A 114 -8.73 6.47 18.45
C LEU A 114 -10.16 6.24 18.93
N ASN A 115 -10.36 6.00 20.23
CA ASN A 115 -11.67 5.87 20.87
C ASN A 115 -12.53 7.14 20.74
N LYS A 116 -11.90 8.32 20.70
CA LYS A 116 -12.58 9.63 20.75
C LYS A 116 -12.79 10.27 19.39
N LEU A 117 -12.32 9.66 18.30
CA LEU A 117 -12.49 10.19 16.96
C LEU A 117 -13.97 10.36 16.62
N SER A 118 -14.37 11.58 16.30
CA SER A 118 -15.69 11.92 15.78
C SER A 118 -15.83 11.52 14.31
N LEU A 119 -17.07 11.41 13.83
CA LEU A 119 -17.34 11.10 12.42
C LEU A 119 -16.78 12.19 11.48
N ASN A 120 -16.76 13.44 11.92
CA ASN A 120 -16.18 14.55 11.17
C ASN A 120 -14.65 14.44 11.07
N GLU A 121 -13.98 14.01 12.14
CA GLU A 121 -12.53 13.74 12.09
C GLU A 121 -12.22 12.56 11.16
N ILE A 122 -13.02 11.48 11.18
CA ILE A 122 -12.87 10.39 10.22
C ILE A 122 -13.09 10.88 8.79
N SER A 123 -14.15 11.66 8.54
CA SER A 123 -14.39 12.26 7.23
C SER A 123 -13.20 13.11 6.76
N SER A 124 -12.64 13.93 7.66
CA SER A 124 -11.52 14.81 7.37
C SER A 124 -10.20 14.06 7.14
N PHE A 125 -9.82 13.12 8.01
CA PHE A 125 -8.56 12.39 7.88
C PHE A 125 -8.55 11.54 6.61
N PHE A 126 -9.62 10.78 6.37
CA PHE A 126 -9.68 9.84 5.24
C PHE A 126 -10.09 10.52 3.93
N SER A 127 -10.52 11.79 3.98
CA SER A 127 -11.14 12.53 2.88
C SER A 127 -12.31 11.74 2.29
N ILE A 128 -13.21 11.30 3.17
CA ILE A 128 -14.45 10.61 2.82
C ILE A 128 -15.60 11.61 3.02
N PRO A 129 -16.23 12.13 1.95
CA PRO A 129 -17.36 13.03 2.12
C PRO A 129 -18.52 12.25 2.72
N ILE A 130 -19.06 12.72 3.85
CA ILE A 130 -20.16 12.06 4.57
C ILE A 130 -21.51 12.73 4.33
N ILE A 131 -21.49 13.98 3.87
CA ILE A 131 -22.66 14.81 3.57
C ILE A 131 -22.38 15.54 2.25
N GLU A 132 -23.40 15.67 1.41
CA GLU A 132 -23.37 16.52 0.22
C GLU A 132 -24.56 17.49 0.20
N GLU A 133 -24.34 18.68 -0.34
CA GLU A 133 -25.39 19.67 -0.59
C GLU A 133 -26.00 19.42 -1.96
N TYR A 134 -27.34 19.47 -2.04
CA TYR A 134 -28.06 19.34 -3.30
C TYR A 134 -29.24 20.31 -3.36
N GLU A 135 -29.59 20.72 -4.57
CA GLU A 135 -30.73 21.59 -4.83
C GLU A 135 -32.02 20.76 -4.76
N MET A 136 -32.85 21.01 -3.76
CA MET A 136 -34.14 20.32 -3.60
C MET A 136 -35.19 20.93 -4.56
N GLN A 137 -35.16 22.25 -4.71
CA GLN A 137 -35.99 23.05 -5.62
C GLN A 137 -35.20 24.32 -6.01
N PRO A 138 -35.54 25.00 -7.12
CA PRO A 138 -34.83 26.19 -7.58
C PRO A 138 -34.54 27.22 -6.47
N GLY A 139 -33.27 27.41 -6.14
CA GLY A 139 -32.80 28.33 -5.10
C GLY A 139 -32.90 27.84 -3.65
N ILE A 140 -33.33 26.58 -3.41
CA ILE A 140 -33.41 25.95 -2.08
C ILE A 140 -32.48 24.73 -2.05
N TYR A 141 -31.40 24.84 -1.28
CA TYR A 141 -30.42 23.79 -1.06
C TYR A 141 -30.63 23.12 0.30
N THR A 142 -30.34 21.82 0.37
CA THR A 142 -30.33 21.05 1.60
C THR A 142 -29.21 20.01 1.56
N CYS A 143 -28.96 19.37 2.69
CA CYS A 143 -27.93 18.36 2.84
C CYS A 143 -28.54 16.95 2.88
N ARG A 144 -27.83 15.98 2.30
CA ARG A 144 -28.11 14.55 2.48
C ARG A 144 -26.82 13.77 2.74
N ASP A 145 -26.99 12.57 3.27
CA ASP A 145 -25.88 11.64 3.45
C ASP A 145 -25.37 11.14 2.10
N THR A 146 -24.05 11.04 1.97
CA THR A 146 -23.43 10.42 0.79
C THR A 146 -23.49 8.89 0.88
N PRO A 147 -23.39 8.18 -0.26
CA PRO A 147 -23.19 6.74 -0.28
C PRO A 147 -21.95 6.25 0.50
N LEU A 148 -20.98 7.14 0.77
CA LEU A 148 -19.74 6.83 1.48
C LEU A 148 -19.85 6.97 3.00
N LYS A 149 -20.90 7.61 3.53
CA LYS A 149 -21.09 7.76 4.98
C LYS A 149 -21.05 6.42 5.76
N PRO A 150 -21.63 5.31 5.26
CA PRO A 150 -21.52 4.01 5.92
C PRO A 150 -20.08 3.53 6.10
N LEU A 151 -19.18 3.81 5.15
CA LEU A 151 -17.75 3.47 5.28
C LEU A 151 -17.10 4.26 6.41
N ALA A 152 -17.33 5.58 6.47
CA ALA A 152 -16.80 6.42 7.54
C ALA A 152 -17.31 5.99 8.93
N LEU A 153 -18.61 5.69 9.04
CA LEU A 153 -19.21 5.14 10.26
C LEU A 153 -18.56 3.82 10.66
N LYS A 154 -18.29 2.93 9.70
CA LYS A 154 -17.68 1.63 9.99
C LYS A 154 -16.23 1.75 10.44
N ILE A 155 -15.45 2.65 9.84
CA ILE A 155 -14.08 2.96 10.29
C ILE A 155 -14.12 3.49 11.72
N GLN A 156 -14.98 4.48 12.01
CA GLN A 156 -15.15 5.03 13.34
C GLN A 156 -15.50 3.95 14.37
N GLN A 157 -16.51 3.13 14.05
CA GLN A 157 -16.98 2.04 14.92
C GLN A 157 -15.84 1.08 15.25
N VAL A 158 -15.12 0.57 14.25
CA VAL A 158 -14.06 -0.43 14.44
C VAL A 158 -12.91 0.14 15.27
N LEU A 159 -12.48 1.37 15.00
CA LEU A 159 -11.43 2.04 15.78
C LEU A 159 -11.87 2.24 17.23
N LYS A 160 -13.11 2.68 17.43
CA LYS A 160 -13.68 2.92 18.75
C LYS A 160 -13.75 1.64 19.58
N GLU A 161 -14.46 0.63 19.08
CA GLU A 161 -14.68 -0.65 19.79
C GLU A 161 -13.36 -1.36 20.08
N SER A 162 -12.43 -1.39 19.12
CA SER A 162 -11.13 -2.05 19.33
C SER A 162 -10.28 -1.31 20.35
N SER A 163 -10.39 0.02 20.42
CA SER A 163 -9.70 0.83 21.41
C SER A 163 -10.30 0.67 22.81
N GLU A 164 -11.62 0.50 22.93
CA GLU A 164 -12.29 0.18 24.20
C GLU A 164 -11.74 -1.11 24.79
N VAL A 165 -11.57 -2.15 23.97
CA VAL A 165 -10.91 -3.39 24.39
C VAL A 165 -9.49 -3.15 24.91
N MET A 166 -8.70 -2.29 24.25
CA MET A 166 -7.34 -1.99 24.72
C MET A 166 -7.36 -1.30 26.09
N LEU A 167 -8.24 -0.31 26.26
CA LEU A 167 -8.38 0.42 27.51
C LEU A 167 -8.87 -0.48 28.66
N GLU A 168 -9.84 -1.36 28.39
CA GLU A 168 -10.32 -2.36 29.36
C GLU A 168 -9.23 -3.35 29.78
N LEU A 169 -8.34 -3.73 28.85
CA LEU A 169 -7.19 -4.58 29.13
C LEU A 169 -6.00 -3.83 29.77
N GLY A 170 -6.09 -2.51 29.92
CA GLY A 170 -5.06 -1.67 30.51
C GLY A 170 -3.87 -1.37 29.58
N PHE A 171 -4.11 -1.32 28.26
CA PHE A 171 -3.11 -0.94 27.26
C PHE A 171 -3.38 0.44 26.67
N ASP A 172 -2.34 1.27 26.60
CA ASP A 172 -2.42 2.62 26.04
C ASP A 172 -2.46 2.64 24.50
N SER A 173 -2.00 1.55 23.86
CA SER A 173 -1.94 1.39 22.41
C SER A 173 -2.08 -0.08 22.00
N PHE A 174 -2.40 -0.34 20.72
CA PHE A 174 -2.39 -1.71 20.18
C PHE A 174 -0.97 -2.30 20.19
N ALA A 175 0.06 -1.48 20.01
CA ALA A 175 1.44 -1.95 20.13
C ALA A 175 1.78 -2.46 21.54
N ASP A 176 1.24 -1.88 22.61
CA ASP A 176 1.48 -2.39 23.97
C ASP A 176 0.85 -3.77 24.18
N PHE A 177 -0.35 -3.98 23.63
CA PHE A 177 -0.98 -5.29 23.57
C PHE A 177 -0.13 -6.28 22.76
N VAL A 178 0.33 -5.90 21.56
CA VAL A 178 1.22 -6.74 20.74
C VAL A 178 2.50 -7.09 21.50
N TRP A 179 3.15 -6.12 22.16
CA TRP A 179 4.36 -6.35 22.96
C TRP A 179 4.14 -7.34 24.10
N LYS A 180 2.94 -7.33 24.69
CA LYS A 180 2.55 -8.25 25.76
C LYS A 180 2.40 -9.68 25.27
N ILE A 181 1.71 -9.87 24.14
CA ILE A 181 1.41 -11.21 23.61
C ILE A 181 2.59 -11.84 22.86
N THR A 182 3.53 -11.02 22.35
CA THR A 182 4.77 -11.47 21.70
C THR A 182 5.99 -11.42 22.62
N ASP A 183 5.79 -11.31 23.95
CA ASP A 183 6.90 -11.27 24.90
C ASP A 183 7.83 -12.50 24.77
N PRO A 184 9.13 -12.33 24.44
CA PRO A 184 10.02 -13.45 24.11
C PRO A 184 10.20 -14.47 25.24
N VAL A 185 10.16 -14.02 26.50
CA VAL A 185 10.32 -14.90 27.66
C VAL A 185 9.10 -15.79 27.80
N LYS A 186 7.90 -15.24 27.60
CA LYS A 186 6.64 -15.99 27.68
C LYS A 186 6.42 -16.89 26.47
N THR A 187 6.75 -16.44 25.27
CA THR A 187 6.57 -17.24 24.05
C THR A 187 7.54 -18.41 24.00
N ALA A 188 8.78 -18.23 24.48
CA ALA A 188 9.75 -19.33 24.61
C ALA A 188 9.22 -20.50 25.47
N GLN A 189 8.47 -20.21 26.54
CA GLN A 189 7.84 -21.24 27.39
C GLN A 189 6.69 -21.98 26.69
N LYS A 190 6.15 -21.42 25.60
CA LYS A 190 5.02 -21.95 24.83
C LYS A 190 5.43 -22.52 23.46
N GLY A 191 6.71 -22.87 23.28
CA GLY A 191 7.22 -23.46 22.04
C GLY A 191 7.73 -22.44 21.01
N GLY A 192 7.93 -21.19 21.40
CA GLY A 192 8.45 -20.12 20.55
C GLY A 192 7.38 -19.11 20.12
N CYS A 193 7.75 -18.20 19.25
CA CYS A 193 6.81 -17.24 18.69
C CYS A 193 6.02 -17.91 17.57
N LEU A 194 4.69 -18.07 17.76
CA LEU A 194 3.80 -18.72 16.80
C LEU A 194 2.76 -17.72 16.28
N ALA A 195 2.63 -17.65 14.96
CA ALA A 195 1.58 -16.90 14.27
C ALA A 195 0.20 -17.43 14.67
N SER A 196 0.03 -18.74 14.85
CA SER A 196 -1.23 -19.32 15.33
C SER A 196 -1.65 -18.79 16.70
N ASN A 197 -0.72 -18.68 17.66
CA ASN A 197 -0.99 -18.09 18.97
C ASN A 197 -1.29 -16.59 18.88
N PHE A 198 -0.55 -15.86 18.04
CA PHE A 198 -0.78 -14.44 17.81
C PHE A 198 -2.18 -14.18 17.23
N VAL A 199 -2.56 -14.91 16.16
CA VAL A 199 -3.90 -14.85 15.57
C VAL A 199 -4.97 -15.22 16.59
N LYS A 200 -4.72 -16.24 17.43
CA LYS A 200 -5.66 -16.65 18.48
C LYS A 200 -5.96 -15.53 19.46
N GLU A 201 -4.93 -14.84 19.94
CA GLU A 201 -5.10 -13.69 20.85
C GLU A 201 -5.90 -12.56 20.17
N LEU A 202 -5.64 -12.27 18.89
CA LEU A 202 -6.39 -11.25 18.14
C LEU A 202 -7.87 -11.58 18.02
N VAL A 203 -8.21 -12.76 17.48
CA VAL A 203 -9.60 -13.14 17.20
C VAL A 203 -10.42 -13.36 18.49
N THR A 204 -9.74 -13.71 19.60
CA THR A 204 -10.39 -13.88 20.90
C THR A 204 -10.71 -12.56 21.57
N LYS A 205 -9.86 -11.53 21.40
CA LYS A 205 -9.98 -10.27 22.15
C LYS A 205 -10.66 -9.16 21.35
N ILE A 206 -10.48 -9.12 20.03
CA ILE A 206 -10.87 -7.97 19.22
C ILE A 206 -11.90 -8.44 18.18
N PRO A 207 -13.18 -8.05 18.32
CA PRO A 207 -14.25 -8.52 17.45
C PRO A 207 -14.01 -8.27 15.96
N ALA A 208 -13.36 -7.16 15.60
CA ALA A 208 -13.04 -6.81 14.21
C ALA A 208 -12.08 -7.81 13.53
N PHE A 209 -11.32 -8.61 14.28
CA PHE A 209 -10.48 -9.68 13.75
C PHE A 209 -11.18 -11.04 13.70
N ASN A 210 -12.28 -11.24 14.43
CA ASN A 210 -13.04 -12.49 14.51
C ASN A 210 -13.93 -12.73 13.28
N ASP A 211 -13.29 -12.90 12.12
CA ASP A 211 -13.92 -13.18 10.84
C ASP A 211 -14.32 -14.66 10.73
N GLN A 212 -15.53 -14.95 11.23
CA GLN A 212 -16.21 -16.23 11.19
C GLN A 212 -17.65 -16.05 10.72
N VAL A 213 -18.17 -17.04 9.99
CA VAL A 213 -19.51 -16.99 9.37
C VAL A 213 -20.18 -18.35 9.45
N LYS A 214 -21.52 -18.38 9.40
CA LYS A 214 -22.27 -19.62 9.26
C LYS A 214 -22.49 -19.90 7.76
N TYR A 215 -22.02 -21.05 7.29
CA TYR A 215 -22.29 -21.52 5.93
C TYR A 215 -23.03 -22.85 6.03
N LYS A 216 -24.24 -22.89 5.48
CA LYS A 216 -25.22 -23.95 5.75
C LYS A 216 -25.38 -24.11 7.27
N ASP A 217 -25.10 -25.28 7.83
CA ASP A 217 -25.16 -25.55 9.28
C ASP A 217 -23.80 -25.58 10.00
N HIS A 218 -22.73 -25.13 9.34
CA HIS A 218 -21.37 -25.20 9.88
C HIS A 218 -20.79 -23.80 10.10
N ASN A 219 -20.04 -23.65 11.19
CA ASN A 219 -19.24 -22.47 11.43
C ASN A 219 -17.96 -22.57 10.59
N VAL A 220 -17.71 -21.52 9.82
CA VAL A 220 -16.59 -21.40 8.89
C VAL A 220 -15.71 -20.25 9.36
N PHE A 221 -14.41 -20.50 9.46
CA PHE A 221 -13.41 -19.56 9.94
C PHE A 221 -12.56 -19.05 8.78
N ILE A 222 -12.34 -17.73 8.70
CA ILE A 222 -11.55 -17.09 7.64
C ILE A 222 -10.39 -16.28 8.23
N PHE A 223 -10.66 -15.50 9.27
CA PHE A 223 -9.65 -14.73 10.03
C PHE A 223 -8.70 -13.88 9.17
N LYS A 224 -9.18 -13.35 8.03
CA LYS A 224 -8.34 -12.72 7.00
C LYS A 224 -7.43 -11.63 7.56
N LYS A 225 -8.01 -10.68 8.30
CA LYS A 225 -7.26 -9.51 8.83
C LYS A 225 -6.27 -9.89 9.93
N ALA A 226 -6.58 -10.92 10.72
CA ALA A 226 -5.68 -11.38 11.79
C ALA A 226 -4.46 -12.11 11.21
N GLN A 227 -4.68 -12.95 10.20
CA GLN A 227 -3.60 -13.59 9.45
C GLN A 227 -2.75 -12.54 8.69
N LEU A 228 -3.40 -11.55 8.06
CA LEU A 228 -2.71 -10.46 7.37
C LEU A 228 -1.76 -9.71 8.31
N LEU A 229 -2.25 -9.31 9.49
CA LEU A 229 -1.42 -8.61 10.48
C LEU A 229 -0.23 -9.46 10.95
N ALA A 230 -0.43 -10.77 11.17
CA ALA A 230 0.67 -11.67 11.54
C ALA A 230 1.74 -11.71 10.44
N ALA A 231 1.32 -11.77 9.17
CA ALA A 231 2.21 -11.81 8.03
C ALA A 231 2.94 -10.49 7.78
N ASP A 232 2.25 -9.35 7.89
CA ASP A 232 2.88 -8.04 7.71
C ASP A 232 3.89 -7.74 8.81
N LEU A 233 3.57 -8.07 10.06
CA LEU A 233 4.53 -7.95 11.16
C LEU A 233 5.72 -8.90 10.99
N ASN A 234 5.50 -10.15 10.56
CA ASN A 234 6.60 -11.06 10.26
C ASN A 234 7.50 -10.51 9.15
N ARG A 235 6.90 -10.17 8.00
CA ARG A 235 7.63 -9.68 6.83
C ARG A 235 8.44 -8.43 7.18
N ARG A 236 7.87 -7.52 7.95
CA ARG A 236 8.52 -6.26 8.31
C ARG A 236 9.58 -6.41 9.40
N PHE A 237 9.36 -7.25 10.41
CA PHE A 237 10.14 -7.24 11.65
C PHE A 237 10.90 -8.54 11.96
N LYS A 238 10.79 -9.59 11.14
CA LYS A 238 11.49 -10.87 11.38
C LYS A 238 13.00 -10.75 11.56
N ASP A 239 13.63 -9.73 10.95
CA ASP A 239 15.08 -9.53 11.03
C ASP A 239 15.46 -8.54 12.15
N SER A 240 14.73 -7.42 12.29
CA SER A 240 15.06 -6.36 13.26
C SER A 240 14.55 -6.66 14.68
N GLU A 241 13.47 -7.42 14.82
CA GLU A 241 12.82 -7.78 16.09
C GLU A 241 12.49 -9.29 16.11
N SER A 242 13.46 -10.11 15.69
CA SER A 242 13.32 -11.54 15.43
C SER A 242 12.74 -12.34 16.61
N ALA A 243 13.12 -11.99 17.85
CA ALA A 243 12.62 -12.65 19.05
C ALA A 243 11.09 -12.52 19.24
N ARG A 244 10.45 -11.54 18.59
CA ARG A 244 9.01 -11.25 18.69
C ARG A 244 8.23 -11.61 17.43
N PHE A 245 8.83 -11.47 16.25
CA PHE A 245 8.09 -11.55 14.99
C PHE A 245 8.62 -12.59 14.01
N ASN A 246 9.68 -13.33 14.33
CA ASN A 246 10.08 -14.49 13.54
C ASN A 246 9.19 -15.71 13.88
N PHE A 247 7.93 -15.68 13.42
CA PHE A 247 6.96 -16.73 13.66
C PHE A 247 7.37 -18.03 12.97
N THR A 248 7.51 -19.12 13.73
CA THR A 248 8.05 -20.39 13.20
C THR A 248 7.03 -21.19 12.39
N ASP A 249 5.74 -20.94 12.58
CA ASP A 249 4.62 -21.54 11.85
C ASP A 249 4.01 -20.57 10.83
N ILE A 250 4.75 -19.54 10.41
CA ILE A 250 4.26 -18.54 9.44
C ILE A 250 3.80 -19.17 8.12
N ASP A 251 4.45 -20.27 7.69
CA ASP A 251 4.09 -21.02 6.48
C ASP A 251 2.69 -21.65 6.56
N GLN A 252 2.08 -21.72 7.75
CA GLN A 252 0.71 -22.21 7.92
C GLN A 252 -0.36 -21.14 7.66
N ILE A 253 -0.01 -19.87 7.55
CA ILE A 253 -0.94 -18.82 7.13
C ILE A 253 -1.50 -19.14 5.74
N THR A 254 -2.77 -18.82 5.53
CA THR A 254 -3.43 -18.92 4.23
C THR A 254 -3.44 -17.58 3.51
N VAL A 255 -3.87 -17.58 2.25
CA VAL A 255 -4.12 -16.33 1.51
C VAL A 255 -5.15 -15.43 2.20
N PHE A 256 -5.08 -14.14 1.94
CA PHE A 256 -5.89 -13.10 2.58
C PHE A 256 -7.13 -12.79 1.75
N THR A 257 -8.00 -13.78 1.59
CA THR A 257 -9.17 -13.73 0.69
C THR A 257 -10.00 -12.44 0.84
N ASP A 258 -9.79 -11.54 -0.11
CA ASP A 258 -10.52 -10.29 -0.29
C ASP A 258 -11.38 -10.39 -1.56
N ASN A 259 -11.76 -9.26 -2.16
CA ASN A 259 -12.50 -9.26 -3.42
C ASN A 259 -11.61 -9.45 -4.66
N VAL A 260 -10.28 -9.34 -4.53
CA VAL A 260 -9.33 -9.48 -5.65
C VAL A 260 -9.04 -10.94 -5.92
N LEU A 261 -8.74 -11.72 -4.88
CA LEU A 261 -8.31 -13.11 -5.04
C LEU A 261 -9.35 -14.00 -5.75
N PRO A 262 -10.63 -14.03 -5.34
CA PRO A 262 -11.66 -14.79 -6.06
C PRO A 262 -11.79 -14.36 -7.52
N ALA A 263 -11.72 -13.06 -7.82
CA ALA A 263 -11.79 -12.54 -9.18
C ALA A 263 -10.58 -12.98 -10.04
N VAL A 264 -9.37 -12.95 -9.46
CA VAL A 264 -8.15 -13.42 -10.12
C VAL A 264 -8.20 -14.91 -10.41
N LEU A 265 -8.59 -15.73 -9.43
CA LEU A 265 -8.69 -17.17 -9.60
C LEU A 265 -9.81 -17.56 -10.58
N ARG A 266 -10.94 -16.83 -10.60
CA ARG A 266 -11.98 -17.00 -11.62
C ARG A 266 -11.43 -16.73 -13.03
N LYS A 267 -10.67 -15.65 -13.21
CA LYS A 267 -10.10 -15.30 -14.52
C LYS A 267 -9.03 -16.29 -14.99
N PHE A 268 -8.27 -16.91 -14.08
CA PHE A 268 -7.43 -18.06 -14.42
C PHE A 268 -8.22 -19.35 -14.69
N GLY A 269 -9.55 -19.32 -14.60
CA GLY A 269 -10.42 -20.48 -14.77
C GLY A 269 -10.35 -21.46 -13.60
N ILE A 270 -9.61 -21.15 -12.53
CA ILE A 270 -9.42 -22.02 -11.36
C ILE A 270 -10.69 -22.08 -10.51
N LEU A 271 -11.37 -20.95 -10.32
CA LEU A 271 -12.71 -20.94 -9.74
C LEU A 271 -13.76 -20.97 -10.85
N LYS A 272 -14.59 -22.01 -10.86
CA LYS A 272 -15.75 -22.18 -11.73
C LYS A 272 -17.01 -21.88 -10.95
N LEU A 273 -17.81 -20.95 -11.46
CA LEU A 273 -19.04 -20.52 -10.81
C LEU A 273 -20.22 -21.25 -11.44
N SER A 274 -21.31 -21.40 -10.69
CA SER A 274 -22.60 -21.77 -11.28
C SER A 274 -23.07 -20.66 -12.20
N LYS A 275 -23.83 -21.03 -13.24
CA LYS A 275 -24.31 -20.09 -14.26
C LYS A 275 -25.07 -18.90 -13.64
N GLU A 276 -25.90 -19.16 -12.64
CA GLU A 276 -26.68 -18.11 -11.97
C GLU A 276 -25.79 -17.12 -11.22
N LEU A 277 -24.79 -17.62 -10.48
CA LEU A 277 -23.86 -16.75 -9.74
C LEU A 277 -22.96 -15.97 -10.69
N GLU A 278 -22.52 -16.60 -11.78
CA GLU A 278 -21.74 -15.96 -12.84
C GLU A 278 -22.52 -14.80 -13.49
N GLU A 279 -23.74 -15.07 -13.96
CA GLU A 279 -24.62 -14.04 -14.55
C GLU A 279 -24.91 -12.90 -13.55
N LYS A 280 -25.11 -13.20 -12.28
CA LYS A 280 -25.34 -12.18 -11.25
C LYS A 280 -24.16 -11.24 -11.10
N LEU A 281 -22.94 -11.77 -11.05
CA LEU A 281 -21.72 -10.97 -10.87
C LEU A 281 -21.37 -10.18 -12.13
N ASP A 282 -21.49 -10.80 -13.31
CA ASP A 282 -21.15 -10.16 -14.58
C ASP A 282 -22.10 -9.01 -14.92
N ASN A 283 -23.36 -9.08 -14.47
CA ASN A 283 -24.31 -7.96 -14.58
C ASN A 283 -24.09 -6.86 -13.53
N GLY A 284 -23.00 -6.90 -12.77
CA GLY A 284 -22.69 -5.91 -11.73
C GLY A 284 -23.61 -6.01 -10.50
N GLY A 285 -24.25 -7.16 -10.29
CA GLY A 285 -25.11 -7.39 -9.14
C GLY A 285 -24.33 -7.38 -7.83
N GLU A 286 -24.91 -6.78 -6.79
CA GLU A 286 -24.29 -6.76 -5.47
C GLU A 286 -24.27 -8.17 -4.86
N LEU A 287 -23.09 -8.56 -4.36
CA LEU A 287 -22.89 -9.80 -3.64
C LEU A 287 -23.09 -9.55 -2.14
N LEU A 288 -24.32 -9.73 -1.68
CA LEU A 288 -24.68 -9.59 -0.27
C LEU A 288 -24.11 -10.74 0.59
N PRO A 289 -23.94 -10.52 1.91
CA PRO A 289 -23.54 -11.58 2.83
C PRO A 289 -24.47 -12.80 2.73
N GLY A 290 -23.89 -13.98 2.55
CA GLY A 290 -24.65 -15.22 2.35
C GLY A 290 -23.77 -16.33 1.79
N ASN A 291 -24.40 -17.46 1.44
CA ASN A 291 -23.68 -18.66 1.00
C ASN A 291 -22.75 -18.41 -0.19
N ASP A 292 -23.19 -17.67 -1.21
CA ASP A 292 -22.37 -17.39 -2.40
C ASP A 292 -21.11 -16.58 -2.07
N GLU A 293 -21.24 -15.58 -1.18
CA GLU A 293 -20.11 -14.76 -0.73
C GLU A 293 -19.10 -15.58 0.06
N VAL A 294 -19.59 -16.44 0.95
CA VAL A 294 -18.73 -17.33 1.73
C VAL A 294 -18.05 -18.35 0.83
N GLU A 295 -18.77 -18.96 -0.11
CA GLU A 295 -18.18 -19.89 -1.07
C GLU A 295 -17.07 -19.24 -1.89
N LEU A 296 -17.28 -18.04 -2.43
CA LEU A 296 -16.26 -17.35 -3.21
C LEU A 296 -14.98 -17.08 -2.40
N ARG A 297 -15.14 -16.58 -1.17
CA ARG A 297 -13.99 -16.27 -0.30
C ARG A 297 -13.25 -17.53 0.12
N VAL A 298 -13.98 -18.54 0.56
CA VAL A 298 -13.41 -19.74 1.14
C VAL A 298 -12.84 -20.68 0.06
N GLN A 299 -13.47 -20.75 -1.11
CA GLN A 299 -12.91 -21.49 -2.25
C GLN A 299 -11.65 -20.82 -2.80
N ALA A 300 -11.50 -19.50 -2.72
CA ALA A 300 -10.22 -18.87 -3.02
C ALA A 300 -9.11 -19.33 -2.06
N ILE A 301 -9.42 -19.47 -0.76
CA ILE A 301 -8.47 -20.05 0.21
C ILE A 301 -8.09 -21.47 -0.17
N GLN A 302 -9.09 -22.33 -0.40
CA GLN A 302 -8.85 -23.72 -0.73
C GLN A 302 -8.09 -23.88 -2.05
N ALA A 303 -8.46 -23.14 -3.09
CA ALA A 303 -7.77 -23.17 -4.38
C ALA A 303 -6.30 -22.77 -4.22
N SER A 304 -5.99 -21.75 -3.43
CA SER A 304 -4.60 -21.37 -3.14
C SER A 304 -3.83 -22.42 -2.34
N ILE A 305 -4.49 -23.16 -1.43
CA ILE A 305 -3.87 -24.32 -0.76
C ILE A 305 -3.55 -25.41 -1.80
N GLU A 306 -4.48 -25.73 -2.69
CA GLU A 306 -4.29 -26.73 -3.74
C GLU A 306 -3.19 -26.33 -4.74
N ILE A 307 -3.10 -25.06 -5.13
CA ILE A 307 -2.01 -24.54 -5.97
C ILE A 307 -0.65 -24.81 -5.33
N VAL A 308 -0.50 -24.50 -4.04
CA VAL A 308 0.76 -24.72 -3.31
C VAL A 308 1.08 -26.21 -3.14
N GLU A 309 0.09 -27.05 -2.84
CA GLU A 309 0.33 -28.50 -2.72
C GLU A 309 0.68 -29.14 -4.06
N MET A 310 0.01 -28.75 -5.14
CA MET A 310 0.31 -29.23 -6.48
C MET A 310 1.70 -28.75 -6.95
N SER A 311 2.08 -27.51 -6.63
CA SER A 311 3.40 -26.98 -7.00
C SER A 311 4.56 -27.77 -6.39
N LYS A 312 4.41 -28.30 -5.17
CA LYS A 312 5.47 -29.09 -4.47
C LYS A 312 5.93 -30.33 -5.25
N THR A 313 5.05 -30.91 -6.06
CA THR A 313 5.37 -32.10 -6.87
C THR A 313 6.11 -31.77 -8.17
N ARG A 314 6.24 -30.47 -8.50
CA ARG A 314 6.88 -30.03 -9.74
C ARG A 314 8.40 -29.84 -9.55
N PRO A 315 9.22 -30.25 -10.52
CA PRO A 315 10.68 -30.13 -10.44
C PRO A 315 11.17 -28.67 -10.42
N ASP A 316 10.36 -27.74 -10.93
CA ASP A 316 10.63 -26.31 -11.03
C ASP A 316 9.93 -25.47 -9.95
N ASN A 317 9.51 -26.08 -8.83
CA ASN A 317 8.76 -25.38 -7.78
C ASN A 317 9.52 -24.17 -7.20
N PHE A 318 8.97 -22.98 -7.40
CA PHE A 318 9.41 -21.73 -6.76
C PHE A 318 8.33 -21.09 -5.86
N ILE A 319 7.11 -21.68 -5.81
CA ILE A 319 6.06 -21.25 -4.89
C ILE A 319 6.32 -21.91 -3.54
N LYS A 320 6.62 -21.10 -2.51
CA LYS A 320 7.00 -21.62 -1.19
C LYS A 320 5.82 -21.95 -0.31
N ASN A 321 4.87 -21.03 -0.21
CA ASN A 321 3.74 -21.12 0.71
C ASN A 321 2.57 -20.25 0.20
N SER A 322 1.42 -20.33 0.89
CA SER A 322 0.24 -19.53 0.54
C SER A 322 0.46 -18.03 0.72
N LEU A 323 1.37 -17.62 1.62
CA LEU A 323 1.67 -16.22 1.87
C LEU A 323 2.35 -15.55 0.66
N GLU A 324 3.39 -16.17 0.11
CA GLU A 324 4.08 -15.63 -1.07
C GLU A 324 3.17 -15.70 -2.31
N LEU A 325 2.32 -16.74 -2.41
CA LEU A 325 1.32 -16.85 -3.46
C LEU A 325 0.28 -15.72 -3.39
N ASP A 326 -0.15 -15.34 -2.19
CA ASP A 326 -1.07 -14.21 -1.97
C ASP A 326 -0.50 -12.92 -2.58
N TYR A 327 0.75 -12.59 -2.27
CA TYR A 327 1.41 -11.38 -2.78
C TYR A 327 1.43 -11.35 -4.31
N TYR A 328 1.74 -12.49 -4.93
CA TYR A 328 1.69 -12.61 -6.38
C TYR A 328 0.26 -12.39 -6.92
N LEU A 329 -0.73 -13.15 -6.43
CA LEU A 329 -2.10 -13.10 -6.94
C LEU A 329 -2.73 -11.73 -6.74
N TRP A 330 -2.52 -11.13 -5.56
CA TRP A 330 -3.04 -9.82 -5.23
C TRP A 330 -2.45 -8.74 -6.13
N THR A 331 -1.12 -8.72 -6.31
CA THR A 331 -0.43 -7.78 -7.21
C THR A 331 -0.84 -8.00 -8.66
N LYS A 332 -0.94 -9.26 -9.11
CA LYS A 332 -1.40 -9.62 -10.45
C LYS A 332 -2.80 -9.09 -10.74
N GLY A 333 -3.71 -9.14 -9.77
CA GLY A 333 -5.05 -8.56 -9.89
C GLY A 333 -5.08 -7.02 -9.96
N LYS A 334 -3.94 -6.35 -9.75
CA LYS A 334 -3.81 -4.90 -9.94
C LYS A 334 -3.34 -4.52 -11.34
N ASP A 335 -2.78 -5.45 -12.12
CA ASP A 335 -2.33 -5.21 -13.51
C ASP A 335 -3.50 -4.68 -14.37
N GLU A 336 -3.25 -3.64 -15.19
CA GLU A 336 -4.30 -3.01 -16.01
C GLU A 336 -4.90 -3.98 -17.03
N SER A 337 -4.07 -4.79 -17.68
CA SER A 337 -4.50 -5.85 -18.61
C SER A 337 -5.40 -6.87 -17.91
N PHE A 338 -5.19 -7.09 -16.61
CA PHE A 338 -6.02 -8.02 -15.84
C PHE A 338 -7.39 -7.42 -15.49
N ARG A 339 -7.44 -6.09 -15.28
CA ARG A 339 -8.65 -5.34 -14.91
C ARG A 339 -9.55 -4.94 -16.07
N ASN A 340 -8.99 -4.71 -17.26
CA ASN A 340 -9.75 -4.17 -18.40
C ASN A 340 -10.65 -5.21 -19.09
N GLU A 341 -10.40 -6.51 -18.96
CA GLU A 341 -11.26 -7.55 -19.55
C GLU A 341 -12.60 -7.79 -18.80
N PHE A 342 -12.83 -7.16 -17.64
CA PHE A 342 -14.12 -7.17 -16.92
C PHE A 342 -14.91 -5.86 -17.09
N ARG A 343 -14.41 -4.93 -17.91
CA ARG A 343 -15.06 -3.64 -18.17
C ARG A 343 -15.84 -3.77 -19.47
N ASP A 344 -17.15 -3.97 -19.37
CA ASP A 344 -18.07 -3.83 -20.51
C ASP A 344 -17.73 -2.57 -21.31
N GLU A 345 -17.54 -2.75 -22.62
CA GLU A 345 -17.15 -1.72 -23.60
C GLU A 345 -18.19 -0.60 -23.79
N ASN A 346 -19.31 -0.63 -23.05
CA ASN A 346 -20.47 0.23 -23.32
C ASN A 346 -20.66 1.43 -22.38
N ASN A 347 -19.71 1.74 -21.49
CA ASN A 347 -19.83 2.92 -20.59
C ASN A 347 -18.53 3.69 -20.32
N PHE A 348 -17.61 3.73 -21.29
CA PHE A 348 -16.51 4.69 -21.24
C PHE A 348 -16.86 5.96 -22.03
N VAL A 349 -17.00 7.08 -21.32
CA VAL A 349 -16.48 8.35 -21.82
C VAL A 349 -14.97 8.14 -21.88
N GLN A 350 -14.43 8.12 -23.09
CA GLN A 350 -13.00 8.08 -23.39
C GLN A 350 -12.22 8.95 -22.38
N ASP A 351 -11.44 8.32 -21.49
CA ASP A 351 -10.29 8.98 -20.90
C ASP A 351 -9.31 9.15 -22.06
N ASP A 352 -9.33 10.33 -22.70
CA ASP A 352 -8.27 10.77 -23.61
C ASP A 352 -6.97 10.95 -22.80
N LEU A 353 -6.34 9.83 -22.47
CA LEU A 353 -4.92 9.77 -22.13
C LEU A 353 -4.17 9.39 -23.40
N PHE A 354 -3.65 10.42 -24.06
CA PHE A 354 -2.54 10.42 -25.01
C PHE A 354 -2.45 9.21 -25.94
N LYS A 355 -2.97 9.37 -27.16
CA LYS A 355 -2.56 8.55 -28.31
C LYS A 355 -1.04 8.60 -28.45
N GLU A 356 -0.42 7.43 -28.39
CA GLU A 356 1.03 7.16 -28.50
C GLU A 356 1.68 7.56 -29.84
N ASN A 357 1.02 8.38 -30.69
CA ASN A 357 1.48 8.69 -32.05
C ASN A 357 1.43 10.17 -32.44
N GLU A 358 1.37 11.11 -31.50
CA GLU A 358 1.60 12.54 -31.79
C GLU A 358 2.82 13.08 -31.02
N LEU A 359 4.00 12.55 -31.33
CA LEU A 359 5.26 13.26 -31.08
C LEU A 359 5.37 14.44 -32.06
N LEU A 360 4.70 15.55 -31.73
CA LEU A 360 5.06 16.85 -32.28
C LEU A 360 6.30 17.38 -31.53
N PRO A 361 7.31 17.93 -32.23
CA PRO A 361 8.55 18.37 -31.60
C PRO A 361 8.30 19.69 -30.85
N ILE A 362 8.26 19.64 -29.53
CA ILE A 362 7.94 20.79 -28.66
C ILE A 362 9.13 21.76 -28.49
N PHE A 363 10.32 21.46 -29.01
CA PHE A 363 11.46 22.37 -28.91
C PHE A 363 12.21 22.49 -30.24
N ASP A 364 12.38 23.72 -30.70
CA ASP A 364 13.33 24.03 -31.77
C ASP A 364 14.74 24.20 -31.18
N ASN A 365 15.78 23.92 -31.96
CA ASN A 365 17.18 23.80 -31.48
C ASN A 365 17.72 25.04 -30.72
N ASN A 366 17.09 26.20 -30.91
CA ASN A 366 17.44 27.44 -30.21
C ASN A 366 17.03 27.44 -28.73
N ASP A 367 15.90 26.82 -28.37
CA ASP A 367 15.42 26.82 -26.97
C ASP A 367 16.31 25.93 -26.09
N TYR A 368 16.84 24.85 -26.66
CA TYR A 368 17.83 23.98 -26.02
C TYR A 368 19.15 24.70 -25.74
N GLN A 369 19.62 25.53 -26.68
CA GLN A 369 20.89 26.27 -26.53
C GLN A 369 20.79 27.45 -25.55
N VAL A 370 19.63 28.10 -25.46
CA VAL A 370 19.38 29.15 -24.46
C VAL A 370 19.38 28.56 -23.05
N LEU A 371 18.78 27.38 -22.86
CA LEU A 371 18.80 26.65 -21.58
C LEU A 371 20.23 26.25 -21.16
N LEU A 372 21.03 25.69 -22.07
CA LEU A 372 22.40 25.25 -21.76
C LEU A 372 23.34 26.43 -21.44
N ASN A 373 23.20 27.56 -22.14
CA ASN A 373 23.99 28.77 -21.89
C ASN A 373 23.59 29.48 -20.57
N SER A 374 22.37 29.30 -20.10
CA SER A 374 21.89 29.88 -18.83
C SER A 374 22.50 29.21 -17.59
N PHE A 375 22.99 27.97 -17.75
CA PHE A 375 23.58 27.16 -16.68
C PHE A 375 25.10 26.93 -16.84
N ASN A 376 25.73 27.50 -17.87
CA ASN A 376 27.18 27.39 -18.12
C ASN A 376 27.70 25.94 -18.27
N ILE A 377 26.94 25.08 -18.95
CA ILE A 377 27.29 23.66 -19.14
C ILE A 377 27.85 23.45 -20.55
N SER A 378 29.04 22.86 -20.67
CA SER A 378 29.60 22.35 -21.93
C SER A 378 29.61 20.82 -21.95
N LEU A 379 29.33 20.23 -23.12
CA LEU A 379 29.24 18.77 -23.32
C LEU A 379 30.48 18.27 -24.08
N ASP A 380 31.05 17.13 -23.65
CA ASP A 380 32.09 16.39 -24.39
C ASP A 380 31.50 15.17 -25.15
N ARG A 381 32.22 14.69 -26.16
CA ARG A 381 31.70 14.01 -27.36
C ARG A 381 31.31 12.54 -27.24
N ASP A 382 31.69 11.79 -26.19
CA ASP A 382 31.72 10.32 -26.32
C ASP A 382 30.76 9.50 -25.43
N ARG A 383 29.74 10.10 -24.79
CA ARG A 383 28.52 9.44 -24.24
C ARG A 383 28.63 7.93 -23.84
N GLN A 384 29.51 7.53 -22.93
CA GLN A 384 29.54 6.14 -22.42
C GLN A 384 29.70 6.04 -20.89
N ILE A 385 28.98 5.08 -20.29
CA ILE A 385 28.94 4.73 -18.87
C ILE A 385 29.81 3.48 -18.61
N ILE A 386 30.68 3.53 -17.58
CA ILE A 386 31.32 2.34 -16.98
C ILE A 386 31.12 2.39 -15.47
N TYR A 387 30.63 1.30 -14.88
CA TYR A 387 30.46 1.11 -13.43
C TYR A 387 31.78 0.80 -12.73
N ASN A 388 31.97 1.36 -11.53
CA ASN A 388 32.82 0.74 -10.50
C ASN A 388 32.20 0.93 -9.10
N ILE A 389 32.05 -0.19 -8.38
CA ILE A 389 31.52 -0.27 -7.02
C ILE A 389 32.66 -0.02 -6.03
N THR A 390 32.44 0.86 -5.05
CA THR A 390 33.23 0.84 -3.81
C THR A 390 32.36 1.10 -2.57
N LYS A 391 32.64 0.32 -1.53
CA LYS A 391 31.91 0.12 -0.27
C LYS A 391 31.70 1.40 0.56
N GLY A 392 30.55 1.42 1.26
CA GLY A 392 30.47 1.81 2.67
C GLY A 392 29.87 3.18 2.98
N LYS A 393 28.58 3.19 3.33
CA LYS A 393 27.96 3.87 4.50
C LYS A 393 26.44 3.77 4.36
N HIS A 394 25.74 3.51 5.47
CA HIS A 394 24.29 3.35 5.53
C HIS A 394 23.59 4.65 5.11
N TYR A 395 22.74 4.58 4.09
CA TYR A 395 21.77 5.61 3.75
C TYR A 395 20.40 4.96 3.61
N THR A 396 19.38 5.52 4.26
CA THR A 396 17.98 5.13 4.08
C THR A 396 17.57 5.46 2.65
N GLN A 397 17.15 4.45 1.89
CA GLN A 397 16.77 4.59 0.48
C GLN A 397 15.28 4.92 0.37
N LEU A 398 14.93 5.87 -0.51
CA LEU A 398 13.56 6.12 -0.96
C LEU A 398 13.51 5.86 -2.47
N GLN A 399 12.58 5.03 -2.91
CA GLN A 399 12.35 4.68 -4.30
C GLN A 399 11.11 5.44 -4.75
N LEU A 400 11.25 6.39 -5.67
CA LEU A 400 10.13 7.13 -6.25
C LEU A 400 9.60 6.34 -7.44
N LEU A 401 8.39 5.80 -7.32
CA LEU A 401 7.62 5.24 -8.44
C LEU A 401 6.67 6.33 -8.97
N GLU A 402 6.31 6.23 -10.25
CA GLU A 402 5.60 7.23 -11.09
C GLU A 402 4.38 7.95 -10.49
N ASN A 403 3.84 7.53 -9.35
CA ASN A 403 2.58 8.05 -8.79
C ASN A 403 2.67 8.64 -7.36
N ASP A 404 3.86 8.91 -6.83
CA ASP A 404 3.96 9.42 -5.46
C ASP A 404 3.69 10.93 -5.34
N ARG A 405 2.63 11.25 -4.59
CA ARG A 405 2.25 12.59 -4.10
C ARG A 405 3.37 13.32 -3.33
N VAL A 406 4.47 12.64 -3.01
CA VAL A 406 5.72 13.23 -2.50
C VAL A 406 6.37 14.14 -3.54
N LEU A 407 6.33 13.75 -4.82
CA LEU A 407 6.79 14.60 -5.92
C LEU A 407 5.87 15.83 -6.06
N GLY A 408 4.55 15.66 -5.93
CA GLY A 408 3.59 16.76 -5.93
C GLY A 408 3.84 17.77 -4.81
N PHE A 409 4.00 17.30 -3.56
CA PHE A 409 4.28 18.18 -2.42
C PHE A 409 5.64 18.88 -2.52
N PHE A 410 6.67 18.20 -3.03
CA PHE A 410 7.97 18.79 -3.33
C PHE A 410 7.88 19.86 -4.42
N LEU A 411 7.17 19.55 -5.52
CA LEU A 411 6.95 20.48 -6.62
C LEU A 411 6.17 21.71 -6.17
N ASP A 412 5.14 21.57 -5.33
CA ASP A 412 4.37 22.70 -4.80
C ASP A 412 5.24 23.64 -3.93
N LYS A 413 6.10 23.09 -3.06
CA LYS A 413 7.01 23.91 -2.22
C LYS A 413 8.10 24.61 -3.02
N VAL A 414 8.61 23.95 -4.06
CA VAL A 414 9.62 24.53 -4.97
C VAL A 414 8.97 25.53 -5.94
N ARG A 415 7.73 25.29 -6.34
CA ARG A 415 6.91 26.15 -7.20
C ARG A 415 6.65 27.51 -6.59
N ASP A 416 6.24 27.57 -5.33
CA ASP A 416 5.99 28.84 -4.64
C ASP A 416 7.28 29.68 -4.59
N TYR A 417 8.40 29.06 -4.26
CA TYR A 417 9.70 29.70 -4.20
C TYR A 417 10.21 30.18 -5.58
N LEU A 418 10.06 29.36 -6.63
CA LEU A 418 10.49 29.72 -7.99
C LEU A 418 9.61 30.82 -8.61
N SER A 419 8.30 30.79 -8.34
CA SER A 419 7.36 31.82 -8.77
C SER A 419 7.68 33.17 -8.12
N GLU A 420 8.00 33.19 -6.83
CA GLU A 420 8.38 34.40 -6.09
C GLU A 420 9.70 35.02 -6.61
N ASN A 421 10.55 34.22 -7.24
CA ASN A 421 11.84 34.65 -7.80
C ASN A 421 11.83 34.80 -9.33
N GLY A 422 10.64 34.82 -9.96
CA GLY A 422 10.45 35.17 -11.37
C GLY A 422 10.78 34.06 -12.37
N PHE A 423 10.86 32.80 -11.93
CA PHE A 423 11.09 31.65 -12.82
C PHE A 423 9.79 31.08 -13.39
N ASP A 424 9.85 30.56 -14.62
CA ASP A 424 8.73 29.87 -15.27
C ASP A 424 8.56 28.47 -14.68
N VAL A 425 7.68 28.39 -13.69
CA VAL A 425 7.35 27.19 -12.93
C VAL A 425 6.87 26.05 -13.83
N ILE A 426 6.12 26.34 -14.89
CA ILE A 426 5.53 25.33 -15.77
C ILE A 426 6.64 24.62 -16.55
N LYS A 427 7.63 25.38 -17.03
CA LYS A 427 8.80 24.82 -17.71
C LYS A 427 9.68 23.99 -16.79
N PHE A 428 9.87 24.43 -15.55
CA PHE A 428 10.63 23.68 -14.54
C PHE A 428 9.94 22.35 -14.19
N GLU A 429 8.63 22.37 -13.99
CA GLU A 429 7.84 21.17 -13.68
C GLU A 429 7.89 20.15 -14.84
N GLN A 430 7.81 20.63 -16.09
CA GLN A 430 7.96 19.79 -17.27
C GLN A 430 9.36 19.17 -17.36
N LEU A 431 10.42 19.92 -17.07
CA LEU A 431 11.80 19.43 -17.05
C LEU A 431 12.01 18.35 -15.97
N VAL A 432 11.48 18.56 -14.77
CA VAL A 432 11.57 17.59 -13.67
C VAL A 432 10.84 16.29 -14.03
N LYS A 433 9.63 16.38 -14.61
CA LYS A 433 8.88 15.20 -15.10
C LYS A 433 9.65 14.46 -16.21
N LEU A 434 10.27 15.19 -17.13
CA LEU A 434 11.07 14.61 -18.21
C LEU A 434 12.31 13.87 -17.69
N LEU A 435 12.99 14.43 -16.68
CA LEU A 435 14.16 13.84 -16.02
C LEU A 435 13.79 12.61 -15.17
N CYS A 436 12.63 12.64 -14.50
CA CYS A 436 12.10 11.49 -13.77
C CYS A 436 11.74 10.32 -14.70
N ASN A 437 11.23 10.60 -15.90
CA ASN A 437 10.91 9.57 -16.91
C ASN A 437 12.16 8.98 -17.59
N SER A 438 13.34 9.60 -17.46
CA SER A 438 14.56 9.18 -18.16
C SER A 438 15.68 8.65 -17.24
N LEU A 439 15.56 8.79 -15.91
CA LEU A 439 16.56 8.34 -14.94
C LEU A 439 15.94 7.40 -13.89
N PHE A 440 16.32 6.13 -13.96
CA PHE A 440 16.13 5.18 -12.86
C PHE A 440 16.96 5.67 -11.65
N VAL A 441 16.26 6.13 -10.61
CA VAL A 441 16.76 6.47 -9.26
C VAL A 441 17.25 7.92 -9.08
N CYS A 442 16.43 8.73 -8.41
CA CYS A 442 16.86 9.95 -7.73
C CYS A 442 17.03 9.66 -6.22
N LYS A 443 18.18 9.99 -5.62
CA LYS A 443 18.47 9.80 -4.19
C LYS A 443 18.44 11.15 -3.48
N ILE A 444 17.58 11.31 -2.46
CA ILE A 444 17.52 12.54 -1.66
C ILE A 444 17.49 12.15 -0.16
N PRO A 445 18.52 12.48 0.64
CA PRO A 445 18.45 12.42 2.09
C PRO A 445 17.95 13.77 2.65
N PHE A 446 17.07 13.73 3.66
CA PHE A 446 16.45 14.92 4.23
C PHE A 446 16.83 15.11 5.71
N ILE A 447 17.82 15.98 6.02
CA ILE A 447 17.96 16.66 7.33
C ILE A 447 18.72 17.98 7.12
N GLY A 448 18.10 19.13 7.41
CA GLY A 448 18.76 20.45 7.53
C GLY A 448 18.41 21.48 6.43
N SER A 449 18.42 22.77 6.81
CA SER A 449 17.89 23.91 6.05
C SER A 449 18.86 24.52 5.03
N ALA A 450 19.34 23.71 4.07
CA ALA A 450 19.90 24.17 2.80
C ALA A 450 19.98 23.00 1.80
N ILE A 451 19.49 23.19 0.57
CA ILE A 451 19.67 22.26 -0.56
C ILE A 451 20.60 22.94 -1.56
N SER A 452 21.70 22.29 -1.94
CA SER A 452 22.59 22.75 -3.02
C SER A 452 22.43 21.87 -4.25
N PHE A 453 22.35 22.50 -5.42
CA PHE A 453 22.25 21.83 -6.72
C PHE A 453 23.61 21.91 -7.42
N ILE A 454 24.17 20.76 -7.78
CA ILE A 454 25.36 20.68 -8.63
C ILE A 454 25.01 19.81 -9.84
N ILE A 455 25.19 20.36 -11.03
CA ILE A 455 25.00 19.67 -12.30
C ILE A 455 26.38 19.46 -12.91
N ASP A 456 26.77 18.21 -13.13
CA ASP A 456 27.98 17.88 -13.87
C ASP A 456 27.68 16.94 -15.05
N SER A 457 28.73 16.58 -15.79
CA SER A 457 28.63 15.78 -17.02
C SER A 457 28.14 14.34 -16.80
N ALA A 458 27.96 13.87 -15.56
CA ALA A 458 27.42 12.55 -15.22
C ALA A 458 25.95 12.58 -14.74
N GLY A 459 25.33 13.76 -14.61
CA GLY A 459 23.92 13.93 -14.22
C GLY A 459 23.71 14.94 -13.09
N ILE A 460 22.47 15.04 -12.61
CA ILE A 460 22.12 15.92 -11.47
C ILE A 460 22.41 15.16 -10.17
N LEU A 461 23.34 15.68 -9.36
CA LEU A 461 23.61 15.18 -8.02
C LEU A 461 22.93 16.10 -6.98
N LEU A 462 22.04 15.52 -6.16
CA LEU A 462 21.41 16.18 -5.03
C LEU A 462 22.17 15.81 -3.74
N GLU A 463 22.96 16.73 -3.20
CA GLU A 463 23.64 16.56 -1.92
C GLU A 463 22.99 17.45 -0.83
N ALA A 464 22.63 16.83 0.29
CA ALA A 464 22.24 17.52 1.52
C ALA A 464 23.35 17.34 2.56
N GLN A 465 24.01 18.44 2.98
CA GLN A 465 25.02 18.42 4.04
C GLN A 465 24.40 18.68 5.41
N CYS A 466 24.73 17.82 6.38
CA CYS A 466 24.32 17.97 7.77
C CYS A 466 25.36 18.80 8.54
N TYR A 467 25.05 20.05 8.89
CA TYR A 467 25.82 20.79 9.89
C TYR A 467 25.30 20.44 11.28
N ARG A 468 26.07 19.68 12.07
CA ARG A 468 25.91 19.62 13.53
C ARG A 468 27.14 20.25 14.20
N ASP A 469 26.91 21.45 14.71
CA ASP A 469 27.59 22.21 15.76
C ASP A 469 29.06 21.89 16.10
N ILE A 470 29.98 22.81 15.76
CA ILE A 470 31.19 23.08 16.57
C ILE A 470 31.53 24.59 16.58
N ALA A 471 31.63 25.10 17.81
CA ALA A 471 32.39 26.24 18.33
C ALA A 471 31.83 27.68 18.24
N GLU A 472 31.81 28.26 19.45
CA GLU A 472 31.38 29.57 19.90
C GLU A 472 32.09 30.73 19.18
N ASN A 473 31.37 31.84 19.01
CA ASN A 473 31.84 33.15 18.52
C ASN A 473 32.00 33.40 17.00
N LEU A 474 31.05 32.96 16.18
CA LEU A 474 30.82 33.58 14.86
C LEU A 474 29.37 34.05 14.73
N PRO A 475 29.09 35.23 14.12
CA PRO A 475 27.73 35.69 13.93
C PRO A 475 26.98 34.71 13.01
N ALA A 476 25.73 34.38 13.37
CA ALA A 476 24.86 33.56 12.54
C ALA A 476 24.82 34.11 11.10
N PRO A 477 25.02 33.28 10.06
CA PRO A 477 24.88 33.75 8.70
C PRO A 477 23.42 34.11 8.48
N LYS A 478 23.15 35.39 8.20
CA LYS A 478 21.85 35.81 7.67
C LYS A 478 21.66 35.09 6.33
N GLY A 479 20.56 34.37 6.20
CA GLY A 479 20.20 33.69 4.95
C GLY A 479 20.27 34.64 3.76
N GLY A 480 20.97 34.19 2.72
CA GLY A 480 21.16 34.89 1.46
C GLY A 480 22.12 34.10 0.57
N ILE A 481 21.82 33.99 -0.72
CA ILE A 481 22.72 33.44 -1.73
C ILE A 481 23.83 34.47 -1.95
N GLN A 482 25.09 34.11 -1.67
CA GLN A 482 26.24 34.98 -1.93
C GLN A 482 26.82 34.65 -3.31
N LEU A 483 26.59 35.52 -4.29
CA LEU A 483 27.26 35.46 -5.59
C LEU A 483 28.62 36.17 -5.49
N THR A 484 29.72 35.42 -5.42
CA THR A 484 31.06 35.99 -5.57
C THR A 484 31.37 36.18 -7.05
N GLY A 485 31.49 37.44 -7.47
CA GLY A 485 31.74 37.84 -8.84
C GLY A 485 33.11 37.43 -9.38
N ILE A 486 33.14 36.98 -10.63
CA ILE A 486 34.34 36.88 -11.45
C ILE A 486 34.54 38.25 -12.12
N SER A 487 35.71 38.85 -11.91
CA SER A 487 36.17 40.03 -12.63
C SER A 487 36.38 39.71 -14.12
N LEU A 488 35.68 40.41 -15.00
CA LEU A 488 35.92 40.40 -16.46
C LEU A 488 37.28 41.04 -16.80
N PRO A 489 38.07 40.47 -17.73
CA PRO A 489 39.11 41.23 -18.41
C PRO A 489 38.48 42.25 -19.35
N LYS A 490 38.99 43.49 -19.33
CA LYS A 490 38.56 44.61 -20.18
C LYS A 490 38.79 44.32 -21.66
N LEU A 491 37.79 44.64 -22.48
CA LEU A 491 37.96 44.99 -23.89
C LEU A 491 37.58 46.47 -24.03
N LEU A 492 38.63 47.28 -24.27
CA LEU A 492 38.72 48.74 -24.53
C LEU A 492 37.67 49.66 -23.89
#